data_AF-A0A4D4MYH8-F1
#
_entry.id   AF-A0A4D4MYH8-F1
#
_cell.length_a   1.000
_cell.length_b   1.000
_cell.length_c   1.000
_cell.angle_alpha   90.00
_cell.angle_beta   90.00
_cell.angle_gamma   90.00
#
_symmetry.space_group_name_H-M   'P 1'
#
loop_
_entity.id
_entity.type
_entity.pdbx_description
1 polymer ?
#
loop_
_entity_poly.entity_id
_entity_poly.type
_entity_poly.pdbx_seq_one_letter_code
_entity_poly.pdbx_strand_id
1 'polypeptide(L)'
;MTLKITWDEASARRMQRQFLADPAPAGSAVAEVVGAMLGAHAQVLSAAELSVGIRAEGVTRADVRAALWEDRTLVKTYGPRGTVHLLPSAELPFWTAALRAIPSRPSPFAPDVRLTDEQAEQVVTAIGDALDGAFLTIDELNDEVVARTGPWAGDLVMPAFQGMWPRWRQVMHRAGQSGALCFGPSAAAR
;
A
#
# COMPACT_ATOMS: atom_id res chain seq x y z
N MET A 1 38.21 10.87 -4.15
CA MET A 1 38.60 9.52 -3.68
C MET A 1 37.34 8.73 -3.41
N THR A 2 37.21 7.51 -3.94
CA THR A 2 36.07 6.63 -3.65
C THR A 2 36.39 5.80 -2.41
N LEU A 3 35.57 5.95 -1.37
CA LEU A 3 35.66 5.11 -0.17
C LEU A 3 35.29 3.66 -0.51
N LYS A 4 36.09 2.69 -0.03
CA LYS A 4 35.75 1.27 -0.10
C LYS A 4 35.11 0.86 1.23
N ILE A 5 33.98 0.15 1.14
CA ILE A 5 33.27 -0.43 2.28
C ILE A 5 33.18 -1.94 2.10
N THR A 6 33.31 -2.70 3.18
CA THR A 6 33.07 -4.15 3.18
C THR A 6 31.57 -4.46 3.23
N TRP A 7 31.19 -5.71 2.91
CA TRP A 7 29.81 -6.14 3.03
C TRP A 7 29.30 -6.15 4.48
N ASP A 8 30.19 -6.46 5.43
CA ASP A 8 29.84 -6.48 6.86
C ASP A 8 29.55 -5.05 7.35
N GLU A 9 30.39 -4.08 6.96
CA GLU A 9 30.16 -2.66 7.26
C GLU A 9 28.86 -2.15 6.63
N ALA A 10 28.59 -2.52 5.37
CA ALA A 10 27.35 -2.14 4.69
C ALA A 10 26.11 -2.77 5.37
N SER A 11 26.21 -4.03 5.81
CA SER A 11 25.11 -4.77 6.43
C SER A 11 24.84 -4.28 7.85
N ALA A 12 25.88 -4.09 8.67
CA ALA A 12 25.76 -3.51 10.00
C ALA A 12 25.10 -2.13 9.94
N ARG A 13 25.52 -1.27 9.01
CA ARG A 13 24.90 0.04 8.81
C ARG A 13 23.43 -0.04 8.42
N ARG A 14 23.03 -1.01 7.58
CA ARG A 14 21.61 -1.22 7.22
C ARG A 14 20.80 -1.70 8.42
N MET A 15 21.31 -2.65 9.19
CA MET A 15 20.66 -3.15 10.40
C MET A 15 20.47 -2.02 11.42
N GLN A 16 21.49 -1.20 11.64
CA GLN A 16 21.41 -0.05 12.53
C GLN A 16 20.40 1.00 12.04
N ARG A 17 20.44 1.36 10.75
CA ARG A 17 19.51 2.34 10.16
C ARG A 17 18.05 1.92 10.16
N GLN A 18 17.77 0.63 10.25
CA GLN A 18 16.42 0.06 10.27
C GLN A 18 16.04 -0.49 11.65
N PHE A 19 16.75 -0.08 12.70
CA PHE A 19 16.50 -0.45 14.09
C PHE A 19 16.48 -1.96 14.36
N LEU A 20 17.22 -2.74 13.57
CA LEU A 20 17.37 -4.19 13.75
C LEU A 20 18.54 -4.53 14.67
N ALA A 21 19.61 -3.73 14.65
CA ALA A 21 20.74 -3.92 15.56
C ALA A 21 20.43 -3.30 16.93
N ASP A 22 19.97 -2.05 16.91
CA ASP A 22 19.56 -1.28 18.08
C ASP A 22 18.10 -0.85 17.89
N PRO A 23 17.14 -1.38 18.66
CA PRO A 23 15.75 -0.98 18.58
C PRO A 23 15.58 0.53 18.83
N ALA A 24 14.58 1.14 18.20
CA ALA A 24 14.20 2.51 18.49
C ALA A 24 13.81 2.65 19.97
N PRO A 25 14.25 3.71 20.68
CA PRO A 25 13.98 3.88 22.11
C PRO A 25 12.49 3.86 22.44
N ALA A 26 12.16 3.45 23.67
CA ALA A 26 10.79 3.50 24.17
C ALA A 26 10.19 4.92 23.99
N GLY A 27 8.98 4.98 23.42
CA GLY A 27 8.29 6.24 23.11
C GLY A 27 8.59 6.82 21.74
N SER A 28 9.50 6.23 20.94
CA SER A 28 9.64 6.58 19.53
C SER A 28 8.32 6.39 18.76
N ALA A 29 8.02 7.32 17.86
CA ALA A 29 6.79 7.23 17.08
C ALA A 29 6.86 6.05 16.10
N VAL A 30 5.80 5.25 16.05
CA VAL A 30 5.72 4.09 15.14
C VAL A 30 5.96 4.48 13.67
N ALA A 31 5.49 5.66 13.27
CA ALA A 31 5.71 6.20 11.94
C ALA A 31 7.20 6.43 11.60
N GLU A 32 8.03 6.79 12.57
CA GLU A 32 9.48 6.97 12.36
C GLU A 32 10.17 5.63 12.06
N VAL A 33 9.78 4.56 12.78
CA VAL A 33 10.29 3.20 12.55
C VAL A 33 9.91 2.71 11.16
N VAL A 34 8.66 2.92 10.75
CA VAL A 34 8.19 2.56 9.41
C VAL A 34 8.88 3.39 8.32
N GLY A 35 9.09 4.69 8.55
CA GLY A 35 9.82 5.58 7.63
C GLY A 35 11.28 5.15 7.44
N ALA A 36 11.97 4.77 8.52
CA ALA A 36 13.34 4.26 8.45
C ALA A 36 13.49 2.98 7.60
N MET A 37 12.43 2.18 7.51
CA MET A 37 12.35 0.99 6.65
C MET A 37 11.95 1.29 5.20
N LEU A 38 11.55 2.54 4.89
CA LEU A 38 10.88 2.92 3.66
C LEU A 38 9.56 2.15 3.44
N GLY A 39 8.79 2.02 4.53
CA GLY A 39 7.51 1.33 4.56
C GLY A 39 7.60 -0.12 5.03
N ALA A 40 6.55 -0.59 5.71
CA ALA A 40 6.44 -1.98 6.16
C ALA A 40 5.47 -2.74 5.26
N HIS A 41 5.91 -3.85 4.66
CA HIS A 41 5.05 -4.67 3.81
C HIS A 41 3.87 -5.28 4.61
N ALA A 42 2.64 -5.07 4.14
CA ALA A 42 1.41 -5.26 4.92
C ALA A 42 0.29 -6.00 4.18
N GLN A 43 0.64 -6.85 3.20
CA GLN A 43 -0.30 -7.79 2.60
C GLN A 43 -0.98 -8.68 3.66
N VAL A 44 -0.19 -9.05 4.67
CA VAL A 44 -0.65 -9.66 5.92
C VAL A 44 -0.34 -8.67 7.04
N LEU A 45 -1.37 -8.06 7.64
CA LEU A 45 -1.18 -6.97 8.60
C LEU A 45 -0.41 -7.41 9.84
N SER A 46 -0.63 -8.63 10.35
CA SER A 46 0.10 -9.16 11.50
C SER A 46 1.60 -9.32 11.24
N ALA A 47 2.02 -9.57 10.00
CA ALA A 47 3.44 -9.60 9.65
C ALA A 47 4.07 -8.20 9.66
N ALA A 48 3.31 -7.18 9.24
CA ALA A 48 3.73 -5.78 9.38
C ALA A 48 3.85 -5.37 10.85
N GLU A 49 2.84 -5.71 11.66
CA GLU A 49 2.83 -5.47 13.12
C GLU A 49 4.07 -6.09 13.78
N LEU A 50 4.40 -7.35 13.48
CA LEU A 50 5.60 -8.01 13.99
C LEU A 50 6.89 -7.33 13.50
N SER A 51 6.98 -7.02 12.21
CA SER A 51 8.16 -6.37 11.62
C SER A 51 8.46 -5.01 12.28
N VAL A 52 7.42 -4.24 12.59
CA VAL A 52 7.55 -2.98 13.31
C VAL A 52 7.88 -3.21 14.78
N GLY A 53 7.20 -4.15 15.46
CA GLY A 53 7.40 -4.42 16.88
C GLY A 53 8.81 -4.88 17.25
N ILE A 54 9.48 -5.68 16.40
CA ILE A 54 10.87 -6.10 16.68
C ILE A 54 11.91 -4.97 16.57
N ARG A 55 11.51 -3.79 16.08
CA ARG A 55 12.38 -2.64 15.80
C ARG A 55 12.24 -1.51 16.79
N ALA A 56 11.40 -1.63 17.81
CA ALA A 56 11.16 -0.57 18.78
C ALA A 56 10.87 -1.14 20.17
N GLU A 57 11.46 -0.53 21.18
CA GLU A 57 11.29 -0.98 22.57
C GLU A 57 9.85 -0.75 23.04
N GLY A 58 9.22 -1.81 23.55
CA GLY A 58 7.88 -1.73 24.13
C GLY A 58 6.73 -1.56 23.13
N VAL A 59 7.01 -1.49 21.82
CA VAL A 59 5.97 -1.38 20.78
C VAL A 59 5.25 -2.72 20.59
N THR A 60 3.93 -2.68 20.67
CA THR A 60 3.05 -3.83 20.46
C THR A 60 2.23 -3.67 19.18
N ARG A 61 1.50 -4.73 18.81
CA ARG A 61 0.50 -4.64 17.73
C ARG A 61 -0.58 -3.59 17.98
N ALA A 62 -0.89 -3.28 19.24
CA ALA A 62 -1.90 -2.28 19.57
C ALA A 62 -1.43 -0.89 19.17
N ASP A 63 -0.17 -0.56 19.42
CA ASP A 63 0.43 0.72 19.07
C ASP A 63 0.48 0.90 17.54
N VAL A 64 0.81 -0.16 16.80
CA VAL A 64 0.78 -0.13 15.32
C VAL A 64 -0.65 0.12 14.79
N ARG A 65 -1.66 -0.45 15.44
CA ARG A 65 -3.06 -0.24 15.06
C ARG A 65 -3.57 1.14 15.45
N ALA A 66 -3.19 1.65 16.61
CA ALA A 66 -3.52 3.01 17.03
C ALA A 66 -2.92 4.02 16.03
N ALA A 67 -1.63 3.87 15.71
CA ALA A 67 -0.96 4.70 14.71
C ALA A 67 -1.65 4.68 13.33
N LEU A 68 -2.22 3.55 12.94
CA LEU A 68 -2.86 3.35 11.64
C LEU A 68 -4.34 3.80 11.59
N TRP A 69 -5.14 3.47 12.60
CA TRP A 69 -6.59 3.65 12.56
C TRP A 69 -7.09 4.83 13.38
N GLU A 70 -6.40 5.16 14.46
CA GLU A 70 -6.80 6.20 15.42
C GLU A 70 -6.03 7.49 15.15
N ASP A 71 -4.70 7.46 15.31
CA ASP A 71 -3.84 8.64 15.17
C ASP A 71 -3.60 9.05 13.71
N ARG A 72 -3.83 8.13 12.78
CA ARG A 72 -3.62 8.31 11.32
C ARG A 72 -2.20 8.77 10.96
N THR A 73 -1.22 8.46 11.81
CA THR A 73 0.21 8.70 11.55
C THR A 73 0.78 7.70 10.52
N LEU A 74 0.11 6.55 10.39
CA LEU A 74 0.32 5.58 9.32
C LEU A 74 -0.89 5.50 8.38
N VAL A 75 -0.63 5.10 7.14
CA VAL A 75 -1.63 4.73 6.14
C VAL A 75 -1.32 3.35 5.60
N LYS A 76 -2.36 2.54 5.40
CA LYS A 76 -2.26 1.27 4.69
C LYS A 76 -2.73 1.49 3.25
N THR A 77 -1.84 1.32 2.27
CA THR A 77 -2.16 1.47 0.84
C THR A 77 -1.22 0.65 -0.03
N TYR A 78 -1.36 0.72 -1.35
CA TYR A 78 -0.45 0.11 -2.30
C TYR A 78 0.82 0.97 -2.45
N GLY A 79 1.96 0.37 -2.14
CA GLY A 79 3.27 1.00 -2.16
C GLY A 79 4.20 0.42 -3.24
N PRO A 80 5.51 0.29 -2.95
CA PRO A 80 6.49 -0.29 -3.87
C PRO A 80 6.05 -1.60 -4.51
N ARG A 81 6.31 -1.75 -5.81
CA ARG A 81 6.00 -2.96 -6.60
C ARG A 81 4.51 -3.29 -6.68
N GLY A 82 3.63 -2.35 -6.31
CA GLY A 82 2.18 -2.54 -6.33
C GLY A 82 1.66 -3.48 -5.25
N THR A 83 2.41 -3.69 -4.16
CA THR A 83 1.96 -4.49 -3.02
C THR A 83 1.55 -3.60 -1.84
N VAL A 84 0.77 -4.15 -0.90
CA VAL A 84 0.24 -3.38 0.23
C VAL A 84 1.34 -3.11 1.26
N HIS A 85 1.45 -1.86 1.72
CA HIS A 85 2.40 -1.39 2.72
C HIS A 85 1.70 -0.51 3.77
N LEU A 86 2.30 -0.44 4.97
CA LEU A 86 2.15 0.69 5.87
C LEU A 86 3.19 1.74 5.48
N LEU A 87 2.74 2.99 5.29
CA LEU A 87 3.60 4.14 5.00
C LEU A 87 3.32 5.24 6.02
N PRO A 88 4.30 6.08 6.38
CA PRO A 88 4.03 7.27 7.18
C PRO A 88 3.13 8.23 6.40
N SER A 89 2.05 8.71 7.02
CA SER A 89 1.08 9.60 6.35
C SER A 89 1.74 10.90 5.85
N ALA A 90 2.71 11.42 6.62
CA ALA A 90 3.48 12.61 6.25
C ALA A 90 4.37 12.42 5.00
N GLU A 91 4.72 11.18 4.66
CA GLU A 91 5.54 10.84 3.49
C GLU A 91 4.71 10.48 2.26
N LEU A 92 3.38 10.42 2.36
CA LEU A 92 2.51 10.06 1.23
C LEU A 92 2.77 10.88 -0.05
N PRO A 93 2.96 12.21 0.00
CA PRO A 93 3.27 12.98 -1.20
C PRO A 93 4.55 12.51 -1.90
N PHE A 94 5.58 12.13 -1.13
CA PHE A 94 6.82 11.57 -1.66
C PHE A 94 6.57 10.20 -2.32
N TRP A 95 5.84 9.32 -1.65
CA TRP A 95 5.53 7.98 -2.18
C TRP A 95 4.70 8.05 -3.47
N THR A 96 3.66 8.88 -3.50
CA THR A 96 2.82 9.06 -4.68
C THR A 96 3.59 9.67 -5.85
N ALA A 97 4.47 10.65 -5.61
CA ALA A 97 5.32 11.20 -6.65
C ALA A 97 6.32 10.16 -7.18
N ALA A 98 7.03 9.46 -6.29
CA ALA A 98 8.08 8.52 -6.65
C ALA A 98 7.52 7.30 -7.39
N LEU A 99 6.42 6.70 -6.92
CA LEU A 99 5.88 5.47 -7.51
C LEU A 99 5.23 5.73 -8.87
N ARG A 100 4.63 6.90 -9.09
CA ARG A 100 4.08 7.29 -10.40
C ARG A 100 5.14 7.63 -11.43
N ALA A 101 6.34 8.03 -11.00
CA ALA A 101 7.46 8.29 -11.90
C ALA A 101 8.10 7.00 -12.47
N ILE A 102 7.80 5.84 -11.89
CA ILE A 102 8.30 4.55 -12.37
C ILE A 102 7.46 4.12 -13.58
N PRO A 103 8.07 3.84 -14.75
CA PRO A 103 7.33 3.33 -15.90
C PRO A 103 6.57 2.05 -15.58
N SER A 104 5.31 1.99 -16.00
CA SER A 104 4.51 0.77 -15.87
C SER A 104 5.13 -0.34 -16.70
N ARG A 105 5.20 -1.55 -16.12
CA ARG A 105 5.52 -2.75 -16.89
C ARG A 105 4.34 -3.12 -17.79
N PRO A 106 4.59 -3.75 -18.94
CA PRO A 106 3.51 -4.31 -19.75
C PRO A 106 2.63 -5.24 -18.92
N SER A 107 1.32 -5.15 -19.11
CA SER A 107 0.38 -6.04 -18.43
C SER A 107 0.64 -7.50 -18.82
N PRO A 108 0.71 -8.44 -17.85
CA PRO A 108 0.92 -9.86 -18.14
C PRO A 108 -0.34 -10.54 -18.69
N PHE A 109 -1.50 -9.89 -18.63
CA PHE A 109 -2.77 -10.48 -19.06
C PHE A 109 -2.88 -10.63 -20.58
N ALA A 110 -3.82 -11.41 -21.09
CA ALA A 110 -4.10 -11.49 -22.53
C ALA A 110 -4.81 -10.20 -23.04
N PRO A 111 -4.70 -9.84 -24.32
CA PRO A 111 -5.24 -8.58 -24.86
C PRO A 111 -6.72 -8.32 -24.55
N ASP A 112 -7.54 -9.36 -24.55
CA ASP A 112 -8.98 -9.36 -24.25
C ASP A 112 -9.31 -9.12 -22.77
N VAL A 113 -8.32 -9.27 -21.87
CA VAL A 113 -8.44 -9.02 -20.43
C VAL A 113 -7.90 -7.63 -20.06
N ARG A 114 -6.91 -7.12 -20.80
CA ARG A 114 -6.21 -5.86 -20.48
C ARG A 114 -7.14 -4.66 -20.48
N LEU A 115 -6.75 -3.66 -19.70
CA LEU A 115 -7.24 -2.29 -19.82
C LEU A 115 -6.30 -1.50 -20.74
N THR A 116 -6.85 -0.60 -21.55
CA THR A 116 -6.05 0.48 -22.14
C THR A 116 -5.62 1.46 -21.04
N ASP A 117 -4.63 2.31 -21.31
CA ASP A 117 -4.22 3.32 -20.33
C ASP A 117 -5.34 4.32 -20.04
N GLU A 118 -6.12 4.70 -21.06
CA GLU A 118 -7.30 5.55 -20.88
C GLU A 118 -8.36 4.88 -19.98
N GLN A 119 -8.66 3.60 -20.20
CA GLN A 119 -9.59 2.87 -19.32
C GLN A 119 -9.04 2.74 -17.91
N ALA A 120 -7.73 2.54 -17.76
CA ALA A 120 -7.09 2.49 -16.45
C ALA A 120 -7.22 3.82 -15.70
N GLU A 121 -7.03 4.95 -16.38
CA GLU A 121 -7.23 6.29 -15.82
C GLU A 121 -8.69 6.54 -15.44
N GLN A 122 -9.64 6.16 -16.30
CA GLN A 122 -11.08 6.25 -16.01
C GLN A 122 -11.44 5.46 -14.74
N VAL A 123 -10.93 4.24 -14.57
CA VAL A 123 -11.16 3.43 -13.38
C VAL A 123 -10.52 4.05 -12.13
N VAL A 124 -9.29 4.58 -12.24
CA VAL A 124 -8.63 5.24 -11.10
C VAL A 124 -9.41 6.47 -10.63
N THR A 125 -9.90 7.29 -11.57
CA THR A 125 -10.77 8.44 -11.27
C THR A 125 -12.07 7.98 -10.61
N ALA A 126 -12.74 6.96 -11.18
CA ALA A 126 -13.96 6.41 -10.60
C ALA A 126 -13.77 5.88 -9.17
N ILE A 127 -12.64 5.22 -8.88
CA ILE A 127 -12.29 4.79 -7.52
C ILE A 127 -12.15 5.99 -6.59
N GLY A 128 -11.41 7.03 -7.01
CA GLY A 128 -11.21 8.24 -6.21
C GLY A 128 -12.54 8.93 -5.88
N ASP A 129 -13.38 9.14 -6.89
CA ASP A 129 -14.67 9.80 -6.72
C ASP A 129 -15.68 8.95 -5.91
N ALA A 130 -15.55 7.61 -5.92
CA ALA A 130 -16.39 6.71 -5.13
C ALA A 130 -15.99 6.67 -3.65
N LEU A 131 -14.71 6.89 -3.35
CA LEU A 131 -14.16 6.85 -1.99
C LEU A 131 -14.11 8.24 -1.32
N ASP A 132 -14.44 9.32 -2.03
CA ASP A 132 -14.48 10.66 -1.44
C ASP A 132 -15.55 10.73 -0.34
N GLY A 133 -15.08 10.96 0.89
CA GLY A 133 -15.93 10.98 2.08
C GLY A 133 -16.60 9.64 2.44
N ALA A 134 -16.25 8.54 1.78
CA ALA A 134 -16.94 7.26 1.89
C ALA A 134 -15.99 6.10 2.24
N PHE A 135 -16.54 5.10 2.92
CA PHE A 135 -15.83 3.87 3.23
C PHE A 135 -16.56 2.67 2.64
N LEU A 136 -16.10 2.21 1.48
CA LEU A 136 -16.73 1.11 0.76
C LEU A 136 -16.01 -0.22 1.02
N THR A 137 -16.78 -1.30 1.09
CA THR A 137 -16.29 -2.65 0.89
C THR A 137 -15.86 -2.84 -0.56
N ILE A 138 -15.17 -3.94 -0.85
CA ILE A 138 -14.73 -4.21 -2.22
C ILE A 138 -15.89 -4.50 -3.18
N ASP A 139 -17.02 -4.98 -2.67
CA ASP A 139 -18.22 -5.27 -3.45
C ASP A 139 -19.02 -3.99 -3.70
N GLU A 140 -19.17 -3.12 -2.69
CA GLU A 140 -19.77 -1.78 -2.90
C GLU A 140 -18.91 -0.92 -3.84
N LEU A 141 -17.58 -0.98 -3.72
CA LEU A 141 -16.68 -0.29 -4.64
C LEU A 141 -16.78 -0.84 -6.06
N ASN A 142 -17.03 -2.14 -6.23
CA ASN A 142 -17.30 -2.72 -7.54
C ASN A 142 -18.52 -2.08 -8.19
N ASP A 143 -19.62 -1.96 -7.45
CA ASP A 143 -20.87 -1.41 -7.96
C ASP A 143 -20.70 0.06 -8.35
N GLU A 144 -20.01 0.85 -7.52
CA GLU A 144 -19.69 2.25 -7.81
C GLU A 144 -18.79 2.41 -9.05
N VAL A 145 -17.74 1.61 -9.18
CA VAL A 145 -16.85 1.65 -10.35
C VAL A 145 -17.63 1.31 -11.62
N VAL A 146 -18.41 0.23 -11.60
CA VAL A 146 -19.21 -0.19 -12.76
C VAL A 146 -20.24 0.87 -13.13
N ALA A 147 -20.91 1.50 -12.16
CA ALA A 147 -21.87 2.58 -12.42
C ALA A 147 -21.21 3.79 -13.09
N ARG A 148 -19.97 4.12 -12.75
CA ARG A 148 -19.24 5.30 -13.23
C ARG A 148 -18.51 5.08 -14.55
N THR A 149 -18.01 3.88 -14.82
CA THR A 149 -17.23 3.58 -16.04
C THR A 149 -17.99 2.77 -17.08
N GLY A 150 -18.98 1.98 -16.66
CA GLY A 150 -19.77 1.08 -17.48
C GLY A 150 -19.50 -0.41 -17.24
N PRO A 151 -20.35 -1.31 -17.79
CA PRO A 151 -20.34 -2.75 -17.50
C PRO A 151 -19.02 -3.47 -17.77
N TRP A 152 -18.26 -3.03 -18.77
CA TRP A 152 -16.97 -3.61 -19.17
C TRP A 152 -15.94 -3.67 -18.02
N ALA A 153 -16.03 -2.75 -17.06
CA ALA A 153 -15.15 -2.71 -15.90
C ALA A 153 -15.44 -3.87 -14.93
N GLY A 154 -16.70 -4.32 -14.89
CA GLY A 154 -17.19 -5.42 -14.07
C GLY A 154 -17.01 -6.80 -14.70
N ASP A 155 -16.58 -6.89 -15.97
CA ASP A 155 -16.36 -8.16 -16.65
C ASP A 155 -15.45 -9.08 -15.82
N LEU A 156 -15.92 -10.29 -15.53
CA LEU A 156 -15.17 -11.28 -14.74
C LEU A 156 -14.11 -11.99 -15.60
N VAL A 157 -13.02 -11.28 -15.89
CA VAL A 157 -11.98 -11.71 -16.84
C VAL A 157 -10.60 -11.92 -16.22
N MET A 158 -10.40 -11.51 -14.97
CA MET A 158 -9.11 -11.70 -14.29
C MET A 158 -9.09 -13.02 -13.51
N PRO A 159 -8.22 -14.00 -13.83
CA PRO A 159 -8.08 -15.18 -13.00
C PRO A 159 -7.66 -14.83 -11.57
N ALA A 160 -8.36 -15.40 -10.60
CA ALA A 160 -8.17 -15.11 -9.19
C ALA A 160 -8.35 -16.36 -8.32
N PHE A 161 -8.09 -16.23 -7.02
CA PHE A 161 -8.38 -17.29 -6.07
C PHE A 161 -9.90 -17.56 -6.06
N GLN A 162 -10.30 -18.83 -6.24
CA GLN A 162 -11.69 -19.29 -6.27
C GLN A 162 -12.56 -18.77 -7.45
N GLY A 163 -11.98 -18.19 -8.51
CA GLY A 163 -12.75 -17.85 -9.70
C GLY A 163 -12.15 -16.72 -10.53
N MET A 164 -13.02 -15.80 -10.94
CA MET A 164 -12.66 -14.66 -11.78
C MET A 164 -12.99 -13.36 -11.06
N TRP A 165 -12.09 -12.39 -11.13
CA TRP A 165 -12.27 -11.03 -10.64
C TRP A 165 -12.69 -10.08 -11.76
N PRO A 166 -13.40 -8.99 -11.41
CA PRO A 166 -13.78 -7.97 -12.36
C PRO A 166 -12.57 -7.23 -12.91
N ARG A 167 -12.62 -6.85 -14.19
CA ARG A 167 -11.53 -6.25 -14.97
C ARG A 167 -10.88 -5.06 -14.27
N TRP A 168 -11.67 -4.22 -13.61
CA TRP A 168 -11.20 -3.01 -12.91
C TRP A 168 -10.18 -3.29 -11.81
N ARG A 169 -10.18 -4.50 -11.22
CA ARG A 169 -9.23 -4.85 -10.14
C ARG A 169 -7.77 -4.86 -10.59
N GLN A 170 -7.48 -4.82 -11.89
CA GLN A 170 -6.11 -4.67 -12.42
C GLN A 170 -5.40 -3.42 -11.90
N VAL A 171 -6.14 -2.34 -11.63
CA VAL A 171 -5.55 -1.01 -11.37
C VAL A 171 -5.65 -0.55 -9.92
N MET A 172 -6.05 -1.43 -8.99
CA MET A 172 -6.11 -1.08 -7.55
C MET A 172 -4.76 -0.54 -7.04
N HIS A 173 -3.66 -1.12 -7.50
CA HIS A 173 -2.33 -0.65 -7.15
C HIS A 173 -2.04 0.76 -7.69
N ARG A 174 -2.51 1.09 -8.90
CA ARG A 174 -2.38 2.43 -9.49
C ARG A 174 -3.18 3.45 -8.67
N ALA A 175 -4.41 3.10 -8.28
CA ALA A 175 -5.26 3.94 -7.44
C ALA A 175 -4.63 4.20 -6.06
N GLY A 176 -4.04 3.17 -5.43
CA GLY A 176 -3.32 3.37 -4.17
C GLY A 176 -2.07 4.24 -4.32
N GLN A 177 -1.29 4.01 -5.39
CA GLN A 177 -0.08 4.79 -5.68
C GLN A 177 -0.37 6.24 -6.06
N SER A 178 -1.55 6.54 -6.64
CA SER A 178 -1.99 7.90 -6.92
C SER A 178 -2.59 8.63 -5.73
N GLY A 179 -2.79 7.94 -4.60
CA GLY A 179 -3.48 8.49 -3.44
C GLY A 179 -5.01 8.47 -3.53
N ALA A 180 -5.58 7.90 -4.60
CA ALA A 180 -7.02 7.77 -4.79
C ALA A 180 -7.64 6.64 -3.92
N LEU A 181 -6.81 5.77 -3.35
CA LEU A 181 -7.27 4.65 -2.51
C LEU A 181 -6.34 4.44 -1.32
N CYS A 182 -6.93 4.20 -0.16
CA CYS A 182 -6.28 3.58 0.98
C CYS A 182 -7.24 2.61 1.67
N PHE A 183 -6.70 1.67 2.46
CA PHE A 183 -7.53 0.72 3.19
C PHE A 183 -8.07 1.37 4.45
N GLY A 184 -9.38 1.21 4.70
CA GLY A 184 -10.00 1.53 5.98
C GLY A 184 -10.00 0.35 6.96
N PRO A 185 -10.51 0.55 8.19
CA PRO A 185 -10.76 -0.54 9.13
C PRO A 185 -11.75 -1.54 8.52
N SER A 186 -11.59 -2.81 8.88
CA SER A 186 -12.49 -3.90 8.44
C SER A 186 -13.93 -3.58 8.78
N ALA A 187 -14.88 -3.95 7.91
CA ALA A 187 -16.31 -3.74 8.16
C ALA A 187 -16.79 -4.36 9.49
N ALA A 188 -16.22 -5.50 9.91
CA ALA A 188 -16.51 -6.11 11.21
C ALA A 188 -15.98 -5.33 12.44
N ALA A 189 -15.24 -4.25 12.21
CA ALA A 189 -14.72 -3.35 13.24
C ALA A 189 -15.37 -1.95 13.18
N ARG A 190 -16.42 -1.78 12.36
CA ARG A 190 -17.34 -0.62 12.39
C ARG A 190 -18.58 -0.99 13.19
#